data_AF-A0A2T1N639-F1
#
_entry.id   AF-A0A2T1N639-F1
#
_cell.length_a   1.000
_cell.length_b   1.000
_cell.length_c   1.000
_cell.angle_alpha   90.00
_cell.angle_beta   90.00
_cell.angle_gamma   90.00
#
_symmetry.space_group_name_H-M   'P 1'
#
loop_
_entity.id
_entity.type
_entity.pdbx_description
1 polymer ?
#
loop_
_entity_poly.entity_id
_entity_poly.type
_entity_poly.pdbx_seq_one_letter_code
_entity_poly.pdbx_strand_id
1 'polypeptide(L)'
;MFHLNIVFVISQSALQNFGNIQIHNDGKLGFHINLINDGTFNMNEGLAGFYSSEGSLSISGTQILQFHNMEIDIANSLNLDINTIVTNTLSYLNGYLITPRDFPKISLDFSENSNYLFESDSRHTNGYVNKIGQNMFTFPIGDYGKIRPLSIPFQPISTNFNAAYFFEDPNFPSTFNTSFDTTQMDSYLNKVSIEEFWDFNGEITTSVKLTWNSLSDI
;
A
#
# COMPACT_ATOMS: atom_id res chain seq x y z
N MET A 1 -15.36 -43.10 38.91
CA MET A 1 -14.96 -43.00 37.50
C MET A 1 -14.79 -41.53 37.18
N PHE A 2 -13.56 -41.00 37.16
CA PHE A 2 -13.31 -39.60 36.84
C PHE A 2 -13.48 -39.39 35.33
N HIS A 3 -14.37 -38.49 34.93
CA HIS A 3 -14.48 -38.03 33.55
C HIS A 3 -13.72 -36.71 33.42
N LEU A 4 -12.65 -36.73 32.62
CA LEU A 4 -11.94 -35.52 32.22
C LEU A 4 -12.60 -35.00 30.95
N ASN A 5 -13.30 -33.87 31.04
CA ASN A 5 -13.78 -33.15 29.87
C ASN A 5 -12.68 -32.19 29.40
N ILE A 6 -12.11 -32.46 28.23
CA ILE A 6 -11.19 -31.56 27.54
C ILE A 6 -12.04 -30.73 26.57
N VAL A 7 -12.11 -29.42 26.80
CA VAL A 7 -12.72 -28.46 25.87
C VAL A 7 -11.60 -27.87 25.03
N PHE A 8 -11.65 -28.07 23.72
CA PHE A 8 -10.83 -27.35 22.76
C PHE A 8 -11.52 -26.03 22.41
N VAL A 9 -10.87 -24.90 22.69
CA VAL A 9 -11.31 -23.58 22.21
C VAL A 9 -10.41 -23.21 21.03
N ILE A 10 -11.00 -23.08 19.83
CA ILE A 10 -10.29 -22.57 18.66
C ILE A 10 -10.38 -21.05 18.72
N SER A 11 -9.24 -20.36 18.75
CA SER A 11 -9.19 -18.90 18.67
C SER A 11 -9.67 -18.44 17.29
N GLN A 12 -10.39 -17.31 17.21
CA GLN A 12 -10.71 -16.71 15.92
C GLN A 12 -9.40 -16.24 15.26
N SER A 13 -9.19 -16.59 14.00
CA SER A 13 -8.00 -16.23 13.23
C SER A 13 -8.04 -14.80 12.68
N ALA A 14 -9.19 -14.13 12.80
CA ALA A 14 -9.43 -12.78 12.32
C ALA A 14 -10.52 -12.08 13.14
N LEU A 15 -10.45 -10.75 13.25
CA LEU A 15 -11.59 -9.95 13.64
C LEU A 15 -12.45 -9.73 12.39
N GLN A 16 -13.71 -10.19 12.44
CA GLN A 16 -14.64 -9.97 11.34
C GLN A 16 -15.70 -8.93 11.73
N ASN A 17 -15.79 -7.85 10.96
CA ASN A 17 -16.79 -6.82 11.10
C ASN A 17 -17.93 -7.00 10.09
N PHE A 18 -19.16 -7.15 10.56
CA PHE A 18 -20.38 -7.12 9.74
C PHE A 18 -21.24 -5.86 10.00
N GLY A 19 -20.86 -5.05 10.99
CA GLY A 19 -21.63 -3.91 11.47
C GLY A 19 -20.93 -2.58 11.20
N ASN A 20 -21.14 -1.62 12.08
CA ASN A 20 -20.52 -0.30 11.99
C ASN A 20 -19.43 -0.19 13.05
N ILE A 21 -18.19 0.01 12.63
CA ILE A 21 -17.08 0.36 13.51
C ILE A 21 -16.67 1.80 13.20
N GLN A 22 -16.61 2.62 14.26
CA GLN A 22 -16.08 3.97 14.21
C GLN A 22 -15.13 4.19 15.38
N ILE A 23 -13.94 4.68 15.09
CA ILE A 23 -12.91 5.10 16.03
C ILE A 23 -13.03 6.62 16.15
N HIS A 24 -13.55 7.10 17.28
CA HIS A 24 -13.68 8.53 17.56
C HIS A 24 -12.32 9.18 17.85
N ASN A 25 -12.32 10.52 17.94
CA ASN A 25 -11.15 11.31 18.28
C ASN A 25 -10.48 10.78 19.56
N ASP A 26 -9.14 10.75 19.57
CA ASP A 26 -8.29 10.15 20.62
C ASP A 26 -8.46 8.63 20.84
N GLY A 27 -9.42 8.00 20.17
CA GLY A 27 -9.62 6.55 20.18
C GLY A 27 -8.43 5.82 19.57
N LYS A 28 -8.11 4.65 20.12
CA LYS A 28 -7.03 3.79 19.65
C LYS A 28 -7.53 2.35 19.54
N LEU A 29 -7.35 1.74 18.37
CA LEU A 29 -7.69 0.35 18.11
C LEU A 29 -6.46 -0.40 17.61
N GLY A 30 -6.10 -1.50 18.27
CA GLY A 30 -4.99 -2.35 17.85
C GLY A 30 -5.47 -3.69 17.33
N PHE A 31 -5.08 -4.04 16.11
CA PHE A 31 -5.29 -5.34 15.50
C PHE A 31 -4.03 -6.19 15.65
N HIS A 32 -4.16 -7.34 16.32
CA HIS A 32 -3.10 -8.34 16.49
C HIS A 32 -3.37 -9.63 15.70
N ILE A 33 -4.44 -9.62 14.90
CA ILE A 33 -4.92 -10.71 14.05
C ILE A 33 -5.44 -10.08 12.75
N ASN A 34 -5.73 -10.90 11.74
CA ASN A 34 -6.27 -10.41 10.46
C ASN A 34 -7.58 -9.65 10.66
N LEU A 35 -7.85 -8.68 9.78
CA LEU A 35 -9.10 -7.93 9.75
C LEU A 35 -9.91 -8.31 8.52
N ILE A 36 -11.13 -8.79 8.72
CA ILE A 36 -12.11 -9.02 7.65
C ILE A 36 -13.21 -7.97 7.81
N ASN A 37 -13.39 -7.11 6.82
CA ASN A 37 -14.39 -6.04 6.85
C ASN A 37 -15.49 -6.26 5.81
N ASP A 38 -16.66 -6.64 6.31
CA ASP A 38 -17.92 -6.81 5.56
C ASP A 38 -18.98 -5.79 5.99
N GLY A 39 -18.59 -4.80 6.80
CA GLY A 39 -19.44 -3.74 7.32
C GLY A 39 -18.87 -2.35 7.10
N THR A 40 -19.52 -1.35 7.69
CA THR A 40 -19.06 0.06 7.62
C THR A 40 -17.86 0.25 8.55
N PHE A 41 -16.76 0.77 7.99
CA PHE A 41 -15.56 1.17 8.75
C PHE A 41 -15.02 2.47 8.15
N ASN A 42 -15.66 3.59 8.48
CA ASN A 42 -15.37 4.90 7.91
C ASN A 42 -15.64 6.03 8.92
N MET A 43 -15.39 7.28 8.50
CA MET A 43 -15.55 8.46 9.37
C MET A 43 -14.78 8.31 10.68
N ASN A 44 -13.63 7.64 10.61
CA ASN A 44 -12.73 7.48 11.73
C ASN A 44 -11.99 8.80 11.96
N GLU A 45 -11.65 9.06 13.22
CA GLU A 45 -10.90 10.24 13.68
C GLU A 45 -9.72 9.83 14.57
N GLY A 46 -9.68 8.58 15.04
CA GLY A 46 -8.62 8.06 15.91
C GLY A 46 -7.51 7.28 15.18
N LEU A 47 -6.76 6.50 15.96
CA LEU A 47 -5.67 5.64 15.50
C LEU A 47 -6.12 4.18 15.39
N ALA A 48 -5.82 3.55 14.26
CA ALA A 48 -5.80 2.10 14.13
C ALA A 48 -4.37 1.62 13.89
N GLY A 49 -3.92 0.62 14.64
CA GLY A 49 -2.61 0.01 14.45
C GLY A 49 -2.70 -1.48 14.16
N PHE A 50 -1.78 -1.98 13.36
CA PHE A 50 -1.60 -3.40 13.09
C PHE A 50 -0.27 -3.85 13.69
N TYR A 51 -0.34 -4.83 14.59
CA TYR A 51 0.77 -5.20 15.46
C TYR A 51 1.00 -6.71 15.42
N SER A 52 2.16 -7.14 14.94
CA SER A 52 2.57 -8.54 15.07
C SER A 52 4.07 -8.68 15.24
N SER A 53 4.49 -9.36 16.31
CA SER A 53 5.89 -9.73 16.52
C SER A 53 6.32 -10.93 15.69
N GLU A 54 5.38 -11.66 15.11
CA GLU A 54 5.64 -12.86 14.30
C GLU A 54 4.71 -12.90 13.08
N GLY A 55 5.27 -13.07 11.88
CA GLY A 55 4.48 -13.28 10.67
C GLY A 55 3.84 -12.01 10.08
N SER A 56 2.88 -12.23 9.18
CA SER A 56 2.14 -11.19 8.45
C SER A 56 0.68 -11.13 8.91
N LEU A 57 0.04 -9.98 8.74
CA LEU A 57 -1.41 -9.81 8.88
C LEU A 57 -2.03 -9.48 7.52
N SER A 58 -3.35 -9.60 7.42
CA SER A 58 -4.11 -9.15 6.25
C SER A 58 -5.34 -8.32 6.60
N ILE A 59 -5.72 -7.49 5.65
CA ILE A 59 -6.99 -6.78 5.57
C ILE A 59 -7.75 -7.31 4.36
N SER A 60 -8.91 -7.92 4.59
CA SER A 60 -9.75 -8.49 3.55
C SER A 60 -11.23 -8.21 3.81
N GLY A 61 -12.11 -8.79 3.01
CA GLY A 61 -13.56 -8.64 3.13
C GLY A 61 -14.18 -8.07 1.86
N THR A 62 -15.33 -7.43 2.00
CA THR A 62 -16.12 -6.92 0.87
C THR A 62 -16.34 -5.40 0.91
N GLN A 63 -16.02 -4.75 2.02
CA GLN A 63 -16.23 -3.31 2.21
C GLN A 63 -14.90 -2.58 2.46
N ILE A 64 -14.66 -1.51 1.68
CA ILE A 64 -13.49 -0.64 1.80
C ILE A 64 -13.40 -0.05 3.21
N LEU A 65 -12.18 -0.01 3.77
CA LEU A 65 -11.92 0.64 5.05
C LEU A 65 -11.32 2.03 4.84
N GLN A 66 -11.62 2.91 5.78
CA GLN A 66 -11.00 4.22 5.88
C GLN A 66 -10.42 4.42 7.28
N PHE A 67 -9.11 4.51 7.40
CA PHE A 67 -8.40 4.86 8.62
C PHE A 67 -8.06 6.35 8.63
N HIS A 68 -8.12 6.99 9.80
CA HIS A 68 -7.66 8.36 9.94
C HIS A 68 -6.16 8.40 10.18
N ASN A 69 -5.74 7.89 11.33
CA ASN A 69 -4.34 7.55 11.58
C ASN A 69 -4.18 6.04 11.52
N MET A 70 -3.15 5.58 10.81
CA MET A 70 -2.80 4.17 10.67
C MET A 70 -1.35 3.95 11.11
N GLU A 71 -1.11 2.86 11.84
CA GLU A 71 0.23 2.44 12.26
C GLU A 71 0.47 0.99 11.84
N ILE A 72 1.65 0.72 11.30
CA ILE A 72 2.10 -0.62 10.92
C ILE A 72 3.36 -0.95 11.72
N ASP A 73 3.24 -1.91 12.61
CA ASP A 73 4.33 -2.49 13.39
C ASP A 73 4.24 -4.02 13.31
N ILE A 74 4.61 -4.56 12.14
CA ILE A 74 4.51 -5.98 11.83
C ILE A 74 5.90 -6.50 11.45
N ALA A 75 6.26 -7.69 11.95
CA ALA A 75 7.55 -8.32 11.68
C ALA A 75 7.83 -8.53 10.17
N ASN A 76 6.78 -8.91 9.42
CA ASN A 76 6.86 -9.13 7.97
C ASN A 76 6.03 -8.10 7.19
N SER A 77 4.79 -8.44 6.86
CA SER A 77 3.93 -7.62 5.99
C SER A 77 2.51 -7.45 6.48
N LEU A 78 1.89 -6.34 6.08
CA LEU A 78 0.44 -6.16 6.09
C LEU A 78 -0.08 -6.30 4.65
N ASN A 79 -0.86 -7.34 4.36
CA ASN A 79 -1.38 -7.59 3.02
C ASN A 79 -2.78 -6.98 2.87
N LEU A 80 -2.99 -6.20 1.81
CA LEU A 80 -4.30 -5.65 1.48
C LEU A 80 -4.95 -6.48 0.36
N ASP A 81 -6.04 -7.16 0.70
CA ASP A 81 -6.90 -7.89 -0.25
C ASP A 81 -8.12 -7.04 -0.67
N ILE A 82 -8.29 -5.86 -0.08
CA ILE A 82 -9.29 -4.85 -0.43
C ILE A 82 -8.68 -3.46 -0.33
N ASN A 83 -9.25 -2.51 -1.07
CA ASN A 83 -8.81 -1.13 -1.05
C ASN A 83 -8.89 -0.55 0.37
N THR A 84 -7.85 0.18 0.78
CA THR A 84 -7.76 0.76 2.13
C THR A 84 -7.34 2.21 2.04
N ILE A 85 -8.11 3.10 2.66
CA ILE A 85 -7.90 4.55 2.60
C ILE A 85 -7.30 5.06 3.90
N VAL A 86 -6.29 5.92 3.81
CA VAL A 86 -5.73 6.73 4.91
C VAL A 86 -6.12 8.19 4.70
N THR A 87 -6.72 8.82 5.71
CA THR A 87 -7.19 10.22 5.60
C THR A 87 -6.29 11.25 6.26
N ASN A 88 -5.40 10.85 7.18
CA ASN A 88 -4.44 11.74 7.82
C ASN A 88 -3.00 11.22 7.78
N THR A 89 -2.62 10.23 8.59
CA THR A 89 -1.21 9.78 8.64
C THR A 89 -1.08 8.27 8.67
N LEU A 90 -0.19 7.73 7.84
CA LEU A 90 0.31 6.36 7.95
C LEU A 90 1.75 6.34 8.52
N SER A 91 1.98 5.63 9.61
CA SER A 91 3.32 5.42 10.17
C SER A 91 3.82 4.01 9.87
N TYR A 92 4.89 3.88 9.10
CA TYR A 92 5.57 2.60 8.91
C TYR A 92 6.61 2.39 10.02
N LEU A 93 6.21 1.81 11.15
CA LEU A 93 7.15 1.56 12.26
C LEU A 93 8.04 0.35 11.95
N ASN A 94 7.45 -0.78 11.58
CA ASN A 94 8.12 -2.01 11.15
C ASN A 94 7.32 -2.74 10.06
N GLY A 95 8.04 -3.46 9.20
CA GLY A 95 7.46 -4.20 8.09
C GLY A 95 7.00 -3.28 6.94
N TYR A 96 6.44 -3.91 5.91
CA TYR A 96 5.97 -3.23 4.71
C TYR A 96 4.53 -3.63 4.39
N LEU A 97 3.85 -2.79 3.62
CA LEU A 97 2.49 -3.06 3.15
C LEU A 97 2.55 -3.72 1.77
N ILE A 98 1.68 -4.68 1.49
CA ILE A 98 1.57 -5.33 0.18
C ILE A 98 0.21 -5.02 -0.43
N THR A 99 0.21 -4.57 -1.68
CA THR A 99 -0.98 -4.49 -2.55
C THR A 99 -0.70 -5.23 -3.86
N PRO A 100 -1.71 -5.87 -4.48
CA PRO A 100 -1.51 -6.71 -5.66
C PRO A 100 -1.10 -5.87 -6.88
N ARG A 101 -0.08 -6.34 -7.60
CA ARG A 101 0.42 -5.69 -8.84
C ARG A 101 -0.33 -6.11 -10.10
N ASP A 102 -1.00 -7.25 -10.07
CA ASP A 102 -1.84 -7.78 -11.15
C ASP A 102 -3.29 -7.25 -11.08
N PHE A 103 -3.66 -6.57 -9.98
CA PHE A 103 -4.98 -5.98 -9.80
C PHE A 103 -4.91 -4.58 -9.17
N PRO A 104 -4.55 -3.52 -9.94
CA PRO A 104 -4.32 -2.15 -9.44
C PRO A 104 -5.55 -1.46 -8.80
N LYS A 105 -6.72 -2.11 -8.83
CA LYS A 105 -7.95 -1.64 -8.15
C LYS A 105 -7.91 -1.86 -6.64
N ILE A 106 -6.99 -2.69 -6.15
CA ILE A 106 -6.69 -2.82 -4.72
C ILE A 106 -5.40 -2.07 -4.47
N SER A 107 -5.50 -0.90 -3.84
CA SER A 107 -4.36 -0.06 -3.50
C SER A 107 -4.45 0.43 -2.05
N LEU A 108 -3.33 1.01 -1.60
CA LEU A 108 -3.31 1.87 -0.44
C LEU A 108 -3.59 3.30 -0.91
N ASP A 109 -4.65 3.89 -0.41
CA ASP A 109 -5.16 5.17 -0.90
C ASP A 109 -4.88 6.29 0.10
N PHE A 110 -4.17 7.32 -0.36
CA PHE A 110 -3.93 8.54 0.41
C PHE A 110 -4.93 9.62 -0.02
N SER A 111 -5.77 10.07 0.92
CA SER A 111 -6.66 11.23 0.74
C SER A 111 -5.89 12.54 0.55
N GLU A 112 -6.59 13.62 0.16
CA GLU A 112 -6.03 14.95 -0.16
C GLU A 112 -4.91 15.43 0.78
N ASN A 113 -5.18 15.45 2.09
CA ASN A 113 -4.27 15.97 3.11
C ASN A 113 -3.46 14.89 3.82
N SER A 114 -3.56 13.63 3.38
CA SER A 114 -2.89 12.54 4.06
C SER A 114 -1.40 12.45 3.68
N ASN A 115 -0.60 12.01 4.66
CA ASN A 115 0.83 11.82 4.54
C ASN A 115 1.25 10.48 5.17
N TYR A 116 2.54 10.16 5.07
CA TYR A 116 3.14 9.04 5.79
C TYR A 116 4.41 9.47 6.51
N LEU A 117 4.93 8.59 7.35
CA LEU A 117 6.16 8.76 8.12
C LEU A 117 6.98 7.45 8.12
N PHE A 118 8.30 7.61 8.28
CA PHE A 118 9.27 6.54 8.57
C PHE A 118 9.49 5.51 7.46
N GLU A 119 9.30 5.89 6.21
CA GLU A 119 9.61 5.03 5.07
C GLU A 119 11.10 4.67 5.01
N SER A 120 11.40 3.50 4.45
CA SER A 120 12.76 3.00 4.19
C SER A 120 12.71 1.77 3.26
N ASP A 121 13.88 1.25 2.91
CA ASP A 121 14.01 0.00 2.15
C ASP A 121 13.27 -1.20 2.78
N SER A 122 13.15 -1.26 4.11
CA SER A 122 12.38 -2.31 4.81
C SER A 122 10.96 -1.89 5.19
N ARG A 123 10.55 -0.66 4.89
CA ARG A 123 9.29 -0.04 5.34
C ARG A 123 8.70 0.85 4.26
N HIS A 124 7.89 0.28 3.38
CA HIS A 124 7.27 0.95 2.25
C HIS A 124 6.01 0.18 1.81
N THR A 125 5.36 0.61 0.73
CA THR A 125 4.33 -0.20 0.05
C THR A 125 4.96 -0.97 -1.11
N ASN A 126 5.01 -2.29 -1.00
CA ASN A 126 5.31 -3.22 -2.08
C ASN A 126 4.02 -3.52 -2.86
N GLY A 127 3.69 -2.64 -3.80
CA GLY A 127 2.45 -2.73 -4.56
C GLY A 127 2.05 -1.38 -5.17
N TYR A 128 0.76 -1.23 -5.46
CA TYR A 128 0.13 0.03 -5.87
C TYR A 128 -0.27 0.91 -4.68
N VAL A 129 0.01 2.20 -4.82
CA VAL A 129 -0.46 3.29 -3.97
C VAL A 129 -1.22 4.27 -4.85
N ASN A 130 -2.40 4.70 -4.39
CA ASN A 130 -3.19 5.74 -5.04
C ASN A 130 -3.13 7.04 -4.23
N LYS A 131 -2.99 8.16 -4.92
CA LYS A 131 -3.10 9.50 -4.36
C LYS A 131 -4.34 10.17 -4.90
N ILE A 132 -5.24 10.52 -3.98
CA ILE A 132 -6.46 11.28 -4.26
C ILE A 132 -6.20 12.74 -3.93
N GLY A 133 -6.48 13.63 -4.88
CA GLY A 133 -6.48 15.07 -4.63
C GLY A 133 -5.64 15.93 -5.56
N GLN A 134 -5.24 17.09 -5.05
CA GLN A 134 -4.47 18.12 -5.75
C GLN A 134 -3.05 18.26 -5.21
N ASN A 135 -2.83 17.92 -3.94
CA ASN A 135 -1.55 18.15 -3.29
C ASN A 135 -0.42 17.36 -3.95
N MET A 136 0.77 17.97 -3.96
CA MET A 136 2.00 17.25 -4.31
C MET A 136 2.16 16.03 -3.41
N PHE A 137 2.71 14.95 -3.97
CA PHE A 137 2.84 13.71 -3.24
C PHE A 137 4.05 12.93 -3.73
N THR A 138 4.70 12.23 -2.81
CA THR A 138 5.78 11.28 -3.13
C THR A 138 5.29 9.90 -2.73
N PHE A 139 5.14 8.99 -3.68
CA PHE A 139 4.62 7.66 -3.44
C PHE A 139 5.65 6.83 -2.65
N PRO A 140 5.31 6.26 -1.47
CA PRO A 140 6.22 5.44 -0.67
C PRO A 140 6.26 4.00 -1.20
N ILE A 141 6.56 3.85 -2.50
CA ILE A 141 6.51 2.57 -3.22
C ILE A 141 7.90 1.96 -3.37
N GLY A 142 7.94 0.63 -3.43
CA GLY A 142 9.17 -0.13 -3.57
C GLY A 142 8.90 -1.59 -3.95
N ASP A 143 9.98 -2.33 -4.15
CA ASP A 143 9.94 -3.77 -4.45
C ASP A 143 11.28 -4.42 -4.08
N TYR A 144 11.27 -5.72 -3.74
CA TYR A 144 12.45 -6.48 -3.33
C TYR A 144 13.36 -5.77 -2.30
N GLY A 145 12.74 -5.13 -1.30
CA GLY A 145 13.46 -4.43 -0.23
C GLY A 145 14.16 -3.15 -0.70
N LYS A 146 13.68 -2.50 -1.75
CA LYS A 146 14.20 -1.24 -2.28
C LYS A 146 13.07 -0.24 -2.39
N ILE A 147 13.17 0.88 -1.68
CA ILE A 147 12.25 1.99 -1.90
C ILE A 147 12.69 2.76 -3.16
N ARG A 148 11.72 3.05 -4.03
CA ARG A 148 11.92 3.80 -5.29
C ARG A 148 10.78 4.80 -5.45
N PRO A 149 10.81 5.90 -4.69
CA PRO A 149 9.74 6.87 -4.73
C PRO A 149 9.60 7.53 -6.09
N LEU A 150 8.35 7.79 -6.47
CA LEU A 150 7.94 8.65 -7.57
C LEU A 150 7.25 9.87 -6.94
N SER A 151 7.51 11.07 -7.44
CA SER A 151 6.83 12.29 -6.96
C SER A 151 6.01 12.96 -8.05
N ILE A 152 4.83 13.45 -7.67
CA ILE A 152 3.95 14.30 -8.50
C ILE A 152 3.89 15.73 -7.90
N PRO A 153 3.77 16.76 -8.75
CA PRO A 153 3.57 18.14 -8.28
C PRO A 153 2.13 18.37 -7.82
N PHE A 154 1.84 19.61 -7.41
CA PHE A 154 0.47 20.07 -7.23
C PHE A 154 -0.32 20.00 -8.55
N GLN A 155 -1.61 19.67 -8.47
CA GLN A 155 -2.50 19.48 -9.61
C GLN A 155 -3.60 20.54 -9.63
N PRO A 156 -3.98 21.05 -10.81
CA PRO A 156 -4.96 22.14 -10.90
C PRO A 156 -6.40 21.70 -10.58
N ILE A 157 -6.68 20.39 -10.66
CA ILE A 157 -7.98 19.80 -10.34
C ILE A 157 -7.79 18.54 -9.49
N SER A 158 -8.78 18.23 -8.65
CA SER A 158 -8.74 17.02 -7.82
C SER A 158 -8.85 15.80 -8.72
N THR A 159 -7.90 14.87 -8.62
CA THR A 159 -7.80 13.68 -9.47
C THR A 159 -7.14 12.52 -8.70
N ASN A 160 -7.04 11.36 -9.35
CA ASN A 160 -6.39 10.17 -8.81
C ASN A 160 -5.13 9.84 -9.62
N PHE A 161 -4.06 9.53 -8.92
CA PHE A 161 -2.84 8.98 -9.50
C PHE A 161 -2.47 7.69 -8.79
N ASN A 162 -2.34 6.61 -9.53
CA ASN A 162 -1.96 5.30 -9.03
C ASN A 162 -0.54 4.96 -9.50
N ALA A 163 0.30 4.50 -8.59
CA ALA A 163 1.70 4.25 -8.87
C ALA A 163 2.19 2.95 -8.22
N ALA A 164 3.01 2.20 -8.94
CA ALA A 164 3.75 1.05 -8.46
C ALA A 164 5.16 1.06 -9.04
N TYR A 165 6.09 0.47 -8.30
CA TYR A 165 7.47 0.26 -8.74
C TYR A 165 7.71 -1.23 -8.96
N PHE A 166 8.48 -1.56 -9.99
CA PHE A 166 8.81 -2.92 -10.41
C PHE A 166 10.32 -3.05 -10.52
N PHE A 167 10.90 -3.98 -9.74
CA PHE A 167 12.31 -4.35 -9.87
C PHE A 167 12.44 -5.55 -10.82
N GLU A 168 12.11 -5.34 -12.09
CA GLU A 168 12.19 -6.35 -13.15
C GLU A 168 12.39 -5.72 -14.53
N ASP A 169 12.68 -6.57 -15.52
CA ASP A 169 12.90 -6.15 -16.90
C ASP A 169 11.58 -5.79 -17.61
N PRO A 170 11.40 -4.54 -18.08
CA PRO A 170 10.20 -4.13 -18.80
C PRO A 170 10.02 -4.85 -20.16
N ASN A 171 11.05 -5.53 -20.70
CA ASN A 171 10.92 -6.40 -21.87
C ASN A 171 10.21 -7.72 -21.54
N PHE A 172 10.24 -8.17 -20.28
CA PHE A 172 9.65 -9.42 -19.80
C PHE A 172 8.91 -9.21 -18.47
N PRO A 173 7.91 -8.32 -18.42
CA PRO A 173 7.22 -8.00 -17.18
C PRO A 173 6.42 -9.20 -16.67
N SER A 174 6.39 -9.39 -15.35
CA SER A 174 5.69 -10.53 -14.73
C SER A 174 4.18 -10.32 -14.58
N THR A 175 3.72 -9.07 -14.57
CA THR A 175 2.32 -8.71 -14.29
C THR A 175 1.55 -8.15 -15.48
N PHE A 176 2.25 -7.70 -16.52
CA PHE A 176 1.62 -7.05 -17.67
C PHE A 176 1.42 -8.04 -18.82
N ASN A 177 0.30 -7.91 -19.54
CA ASN A 177 0.04 -8.69 -20.76
C ASN A 177 0.84 -8.20 -21.98
N THR A 178 1.53 -7.07 -21.83
CA THR A 178 2.33 -6.42 -22.86
C THR A 178 3.71 -6.14 -22.31
N SER A 179 4.74 -6.25 -23.15
CA SER A 179 6.08 -5.80 -22.83
C SER A 179 6.38 -4.43 -23.44
N PHE A 180 7.43 -3.79 -22.93
CA PHE A 180 8.03 -2.59 -23.50
C PHE A 180 9.40 -2.95 -24.08
N ASP A 181 9.55 -2.86 -25.41
CA ASP A 181 10.82 -3.10 -26.08
C ASP A 181 11.77 -1.92 -25.81
N THR A 182 12.74 -2.12 -24.92
CA THR A 182 13.69 -1.07 -24.52
C THR A 182 14.65 -0.65 -25.64
N THR A 183 14.65 -1.35 -26.77
CA THR A 183 15.41 -0.94 -27.97
C THR A 183 14.62 0.06 -28.83
N GLN A 184 13.30 0.13 -28.68
CA GLN A 184 12.43 1.07 -29.39
C GLN A 184 12.29 2.36 -28.57
N MET A 185 13.35 3.18 -28.58
CA MET A 185 13.40 4.46 -27.88
C MET A 185 13.54 5.63 -28.85
N ASP A 186 13.14 6.82 -28.40
CA ASP A 186 13.34 8.05 -29.17
C ASP A 186 14.84 8.31 -29.41
N SER A 187 15.18 8.89 -30.56
CA SER A 187 16.55 9.27 -30.93
C SER A 187 17.28 10.16 -29.93
N TYR A 188 16.57 10.87 -29.05
CA TYR A 188 17.16 11.68 -27.98
C TYR A 188 17.52 10.88 -26.73
N LEU A 189 17.13 9.61 -26.63
CA LEU A 189 17.46 8.71 -25.53
C LEU A 189 18.69 7.86 -25.89
N ASN A 190 19.63 7.77 -24.96
CA ASN A 190 20.82 6.93 -25.13
C ASN A 190 20.61 5.50 -24.62
N LYS A 191 19.71 5.32 -23.65
CA LYS A 191 19.45 4.06 -22.97
C LYS A 191 18.10 4.09 -22.26
N VAL A 192 17.41 2.95 -22.26
CA VAL A 192 16.34 2.63 -21.30
C VAL A 192 16.83 1.45 -20.47
N SER A 193 16.68 1.52 -19.15
CA SER A 193 17.10 0.46 -18.24
C SER A 193 16.27 -0.81 -18.42
N ILE A 194 16.90 -1.96 -18.20
CA ILE A 194 16.24 -3.27 -18.10
C ILE A 194 16.16 -3.77 -16.65
N GLU A 195 16.57 -2.95 -15.68
CA GLU A 195 16.67 -3.35 -14.27
C GLU A 195 15.42 -3.02 -13.47
N GLU A 196 14.74 -1.93 -13.82
CA GLU A 196 13.61 -1.43 -13.05
C GLU A 196 12.73 -0.47 -13.87
N PHE A 197 11.45 -0.38 -13.50
CA PHE A 197 10.53 0.61 -14.04
C PHE A 197 9.43 0.99 -13.04
N TRP A 198 8.71 2.06 -13.34
CA TRP A 198 7.50 2.47 -12.62
C TRP A 198 6.31 2.33 -13.54
N ASP A 199 5.19 1.84 -12.99
CA ASP A 199 3.88 2.02 -13.60
C ASP A 199 3.19 3.20 -12.91
N PHE A 200 2.69 4.13 -13.70
CA PHE A 200 2.10 5.37 -13.23
C PHE A 200 0.90 5.74 -14.10
N ASN A 201 -0.28 5.76 -13.49
CA ASN A 201 -1.55 6.00 -14.17
C ASN A 201 -2.29 7.14 -13.51
N GLY A 202 -2.95 7.98 -14.31
CA GLY A 202 -3.79 9.07 -13.81
C GLY A 202 -4.83 9.52 -14.83
N GLU A 203 -5.83 10.26 -14.37
CA GLU A 203 -6.93 10.74 -15.23
C GLU A 203 -6.55 12.01 -16.00
N ILE A 204 -5.48 12.68 -15.60
CA ILE A 204 -4.95 13.88 -16.25
C ILE A 204 -3.46 13.75 -16.53
N THR A 205 -2.98 14.48 -17.54
CA THR A 205 -1.54 14.62 -17.80
C THR A 205 -0.86 15.35 -16.64
N THR A 206 0.26 14.82 -16.20
CA THR A 206 1.13 15.48 -15.20
C THR A 206 2.60 15.16 -15.48
N SER A 207 3.49 15.87 -14.80
CA SER A 207 4.92 15.56 -14.78
C SER A 207 5.24 14.70 -13.57
N VAL A 208 6.19 13.78 -13.70
CA VAL A 208 6.69 12.97 -12.59
C VAL A 208 8.17 13.21 -12.35
N LYS A 209 8.61 13.08 -11.11
CA LYS A 209 10.02 13.00 -10.73
C LYS A 209 10.32 11.60 -10.22
N LEU A 210 11.22 10.91 -10.89
CA LEU A 210 11.68 9.57 -10.53
C LEU A 210 12.94 9.65 -9.65
N THR A 211 13.23 8.56 -8.94
CA THR A 211 14.46 8.39 -8.15
C THR A 211 15.24 7.20 -8.68
N TRP A 212 16.53 7.36 -8.91
CA TRP A 212 17.42 6.31 -9.42
C TRP A 212 18.75 6.33 -8.68
N ASN A 213 19.50 5.23 -8.77
CA ASN A 213 20.84 5.12 -8.20
C ASN A 213 21.75 4.29 -9.11
N SER A 214 22.92 3.90 -8.62
CA SER A 214 23.90 3.12 -9.40
C SER A 214 23.39 1.74 -9.84
N LEU A 215 22.34 1.20 -9.21
CA LEU A 215 21.72 -0.06 -9.59
C LEU A 215 20.69 0.10 -10.71
N SER A 216 20.26 1.33 -11.01
CA SER A 216 19.28 1.60 -12.06
C SER A 216 19.88 1.46 -13.47
N ASP A 217 21.21 1.43 -13.59
CA ASP A 217 21.94 1.24 -14.87
C ASP A 217 21.51 2.21 -16.00
N ILE A 218 21.41 3.51 -15.67
CA ILE A 218 21.07 4.61 -16.61
C ILE A 218 22.19 5.63 -16.79
#